data_AF-A0A7C3UZZ9-F1
#
_entry.id   AF-A0A7C3UZZ9-F1
#
_cell.length_a   1.000
_cell.length_b   1.000
_cell.length_c   1.000
_cell.angle_alpha   90.00
_cell.angle_beta   90.00
_cell.angle_gamma   90.00
#
_symmetry.space_group_name_H-M   'P 1'
#
loop_
_entity.id
_entity.type
_entity.pdbx_description
1 polymer ?
#
loop_
_entity_poly.entity_id
_entity_poly.type
_entity_poly.pdbx_seq_one_letter_code
_entity_poly.pdbx_strand_id
1 'polypeptide(L)'
;MHIILYLIKTGTWLKIGCFYSLTMSLLRCGLQNINTAMKVYLMNSAMMPAEGIYTLKRITIGDFEYLLIRAYMSGQLENHIGYEQNLKLIADWCDIRLSPDRTEVHGLQDGDRLLIMKLKYRVSDTALKTDKKFQNSVSADDFDFFLSEYKGS
;
A
#
# COMPACT_ATOMS: atom_id res chain seq x y z
N MET A 1 11.26 -16.72 14.93
CA MET A 1 12.52 -17.47 14.69
C MET A 1 13.13 -17.78 16.04
N HIS A 2 12.97 -19.02 16.51
CA HIS A 2 13.37 -19.45 17.85
C HIS A 2 14.84 -19.87 17.85
N ILE A 3 15.65 -19.24 18.71
CA ILE A 3 17.04 -19.64 18.94
C ILE A 3 17.04 -20.63 20.11
N ILE A 4 17.37 -21.87 19.79
CA ILE A 4 17.61 -22.94 20.77
C ILE A 4 19.08 -22.85 21.18
N LEU A 5 19.34 -22.50 22.44
CA LEU A 5 20.68 -22.51 23.05
C LEU A 5 20.98 -23.91 23.58
N TYR A 6 21.98 -24.58 23.00
CA TYR A 6 22.54 -25.82 23.55
C TYR A 6 23.57 -25.49 24.63
N LEU A 7 23.29 -25.93 25.86
CA LEU A 7 24.20 -25.94 27.00
C LEU A 7 25.13 -27.16 26.88
N ILE A 8 26.36 -26.95 26.39
CA ILE A 8 27.43 -27.97 26.47
C ILE A 8 28.16 -27.80 27.80
N LYS A 9 28.09 -28.85 28.61
CA LYS A 9 28.56 -28.94 29.97
C LYS A 9 30.03 -29.39 29.98
N THR A 10 30.96 -28.48 29.70
CA THR A 10 32.40 -28.68 29.99
C THR A 10 33.02 -27.38 30.48
N GLY A 11 33.38 -27.35 31.75
CA GLY A 11 33.84 -26.18 32.50
C GLY A 11 35.18 -25.64 32.03
N THR A 12 35.14 -24.66 31.14
CA THR A 12 36.25 -23.73 30.92
C THR A 12 35.69 -22.35 30.62
N TRP A 13 35.90 -21.40 31.53
CA TRP A 13 35.56 -20.00 31.28
C TRP A 13 36.64 -19.40 30.39
N LEU A 14 36.42 -19.37 29.08
CA LEU A 14 37.23 -18.56 28.18
C LEU A 14 36.78 -17.10 28.33
N LYS A 15 37.62 -16.27 28.97
CA LYS A 15 37.55 -14.82 28.84
C LYS A 15 37.90 -14.46 27.40
N ILE A 16 36.90 -14.27 26.54
CA ILE A 16 37.09 -13.60 25.25
C ILE A 16 37.05 -12.11 25.54
N GLY A 17 38.25 -11.56 25.77
CA GLY A 17 38.49 -10.14 25.86
C GLY A 17 38.15 -9.45 24.54
N CYS A 18 37.41 -8.36 24.70
CA CYS A 18 37.49 -7.13 23.92
C CYS A 18 38.76 -7.04 23.07
N PHE A 19 38.64 -7.07 21.75
CA PHE A 19 39.51 -6.35 20.79
C PHE A 19 39.04 -6.72 19.38
N TYR A 20 38.28 -5.85 18.72
CA TYR A 20 38.37 -5.50 17.30
C TYR A 20 37.50 -4.25 17.13
N SER A 21 38.12 -3.07 17.16
CA SER A 21 38.54 -2.41 15.92
C SER A 21 37.30 -1.94 15.15
N LEU A 22 36.79 -0.74 15.38
CA LEU A 22 37.29 0.48 14.73
C LEU A 22 37.43 0.35 13.20
N THR A 23 36.52 -0.38 12.55
CA THR A 23 36.30 -0.31 11.08
C THR A 23 34.81 -0.45 10.72
N MET A 24 33.94 0.36 11.32
CA MET A 24 32.54 0.54 10.86
C MET A 24 32.27 2.01 10.47
N SER A 25 33.28 2.72 9.97
CA SER A 25 33.15 4.12 9.54
C SER A 25 33.30 4.34 8.03
N LEU A 26 33.52 3.27 7.24
CA LEU A 26 33.70 3.38 5.77
C LEU A 26 32.88 2.35 4.96
N LEU A 27 31.75 1.90 5.50
CA LEU A 27 30.68 1.24 4.72
C LEU A 27 29.39 2.07 4.74
N ARG A 28 29.55 3.40 4.73
CA ARG A 28 28.50 4.39 4.49
C ARG A 28 28.76 5.19 3.21
N CYS A 29 29.47 4.59 2.26
CA CYS A 29 29.68 5.15 0.93
C CYS A 29 28.93 4.28 -0.09
N GLY A 30 27.83 4.79 -0.63
CA GLY A 30 27.38 4.40 -1.97
C GLY A 30 26.34 3.29 -2.13
N LEU A 31 25.40 3.10 -1.19
CA LEU A 31 24.20 2.28 -1.43
C LEU A 31 22.94 3.03 -1.00
N GLN A 32 22.79 4.28 -1.45
CA GLN A 32 21.45 4.81 -1.72
C GLN A 32 21.01 4.15 -3.02
N ASN A 33 20.64 2.88 -2.95
CA ASN A 33 19.89 2.24 -4.03
C ASN A 33 18.60 3.03 -4.16
N ILE A 34 18.56 3.86 -5.20
CA ILE A 34 17.39 4.57 -5.72
C ILE A 34 16.48 3.50 -6.34
N ASN A 35 16.07 2.51 -5.55
CA ASN A 35 14.89 1.74 -5.86
C ASN A 35 13.74 2.59 -5.38
N THR A 36 13.42 3.63 -6.15
CA THR A 36 12.07 4.15 -6.23
C THR A 36 11.21 3.03 -6.81
N ALA A 37 10.94 2.02 -5.98
CA ALA A 37 10.12 0.90 -6.34
C ALA A 37 8.75 1.49 -6.68
N MET A 38 8.30 1.29 -7.92
CA MET A 38 7.00 1.76 -8.38
C MET A 38 5.94 1.40 -7.34
N LYS A 39 5.19 2.41 -6.91
CA LYS A 39 4.15 2.28 -5.90
C LYS A 39 2.80 2.07 -6.55
N VAL A 40 1.90 1.48 -5.77
CA VAL A 40 0.50 1.33 -6.16
C VAL A 40 -0.37 2.07 -5.15
N TYR A 41 -1.00 3.14 -5.61
CA TYR A 41 -1.87 4.00 -4.81
C TYR A 41 -3.31 3.53 -4.89
N LEU A 42 -3.88 3.09 -3.78
CA LEU A 42 -5.27 2.65 -3.69
C LEU A 42 -6.18 3.84 -3.36
N MET A 43 -7.12 4.14 -4.24
CA MET A 43 -7.92 5.38 -4.18
C MET A 43 -9.43 5.13 -4.34
N ASN A 44 -10.24 5.95 -3.68
CA ASN A 44 -11.71 5.89 -3.70
C ASN A 44 -12.36 6.74 -4.82
N SER A 45 -11.56 7.39 -5.66
CA SER A 45 -12.02 8.21 -6.78
C SER A 45 -10.91 8.44 -7.80
N ALA A 46 -11.30 8.65 -9.06
CA ALA A 46 -10.38 9.02 -10.13
C ALA A 46 -10.01 10.52 -10.01
N MET A 47 -9.09 10.82 -9.09
CA MET A 47 -8.47 12.15 -8.94
C MET A 47 -7.08 12.14 -9.57
N MET A 48 -6.61 13.30 -10.03
CA MET A 48 -5.27 13.50 -10.59
C MET A 48 -4.43 14.30 -9.58
N PRO A 49 -3.73 13.63 -8.63
CA PRO A 49 -3.08 14.31 -7.51
C PRO A 49 -1.80 15.06 -7.88
N ALA A 50 -1.18 14.73 -9.01
CA ALA A 50 0.01 15.40 -9.54
C ALA A 50 -0.17 15.75 -11.03
N GLU A 51 0.54 16.77 -11.50
CA GLU A 51 0.60 17.10 -12.93
C GLU A 51 1.36 16.00 -13.71
N GLY A 52 0.89 15.66 -14.91
CA GLY A 52 1.51 14.62 -15.75
C GLY A 52 0.50 13.93 -16.67
N ILE A 53 0.92 12.83 -17.27
CA ILE A 53 0.12 11.99 -18.16
C ILE A 53 -0.39 10.78 -17.38
N TYR A 54 -1.70 10.57 -17.44
CA TYR A 54 -2.38 9.43 -16.84
C TYR A 54 -2.95 8.53 -17.93
N THR A 55 -2.45 7.30 -18.03
CA THR A 55 -3.04 6.29 -18.92
C THR A 55 -4.04 5.46 -18.13
N LEU A 56 -5.33 5.72 -18.35
CA LEU A 56 -6.42 5.11 -17.59
C LEU A 56 -7.04 3.93 -18.36
N LYS A 57 -7.23 2.80 -17.68
CA LYS A 57 -7.93 1.62 -18.20
C LYS A 57 -8.99 1.16 -17.19
N ARG A 58 -10.23 0.95 -17.65
CA ARG A 58 -11.26 0.25 -16.87
C ARG A 58 -10.88 -1.23 -16.75
N ILE A 59 -10.99 -1.78 -15.54
CA ILE A 59 -10.65 -3.17 -15.24
C ILE A 59 -11.83 -3.89 -14.57
N THR A 60 -11.78 -5.22 -14.54
CA THR A 60 -12.77 -6.02 -13.80
C THR A 60 -12.48 -6.02 -12.30
N ILE A 61 -13.44 -6.44 -11.48
CA ILE A 61 -13.21 -6.62 -10.04
C ILE A 61 -12.11 -7.66 -9.77
N GLY A 62 -12.07 -8.77 -10.53
CA GLY A 62 -11.03 -9.79 -10.38
C GLY A 62 -9.63 -9.28 -10.73
N ASP A 63 -9.50 -8.45 -11.77
CA ASP A 63 -8.23 -7.77 -12.08
C ASP A 63 -7.81 -6.82 -10.95
N PHE A 64 -8.78 -6.09 -10.38
CA PHE A 64 -8.55 -5.18 -9.28
C PHE A 64 -8.05 -5.91 -8.02
N GLU A 65 -8.74 -6.98 -7.61
CA GLU A 65 -8.34 -7.85 -6.50
C GLU A 65 -6.93 -8.41 -6.70
N TYR A 66 -6.65 -8.96 -7.90
CA TYR A 66 -5.35 -9.49 -8.23
C TYR A 66 -4.23 -8.45 -8.09
N LEU A 67 -4.42 -7.26 -8.67
CA LEU A 67 -3.42 -6.17 -8.60
C LEU A 67 -3.23 -5.66 -7.17
N LEU A 68 -4.31 -5.55 -6.41
CA LEU A 68 -4.29 -5.13 -5.01
C LEU A 68 -3.50 -6.10 -4.14
N ILE A 69 -3.80 -7.40 -4.23
CA ILE A 69 -3.12 -8.46 -3.47
C ILE A 69 -1.63 -8.48 -3.83
N ARG A 70 -1.30 -8.38 -5.12
CA ARG A 70 0.10 -8.33 -5.58
C ARG A 70 0.87 -7.15 -5.00
N ALA A 71 0.28 -5.95 -5.02
CA ALA A 71 0.90 -4.75 -4.47
C ALA A 71 1.05 -4.81 -2.94
N TYR A 72 0.06 -5.37 -2.25
CA TYR A 72 0.10 -5.55 -0.80
C TYR A 72 1.20 -6.54 -0.39
N MET A 73 1.28 -7.70 -1.06
CA MET A 73 2.29 -8.72 -0.80
C MET A 73 3.72 -8.26 -1.13
N SER A 74 3.89 -7.34 -2.08
CA SER A 74 5.20 -6.76 -2.43
C SER A 74 5.60 -5.57 -1.56
N GLY A 75 4.73 -5.11 -0.65
CA GLY A 75 4.99 -3.91 0.17
C GLY A 75 4.99 -2.61 -0.63
N GLN A 76 4.36 -2.59 -1.81
CA GLN A 76 4.28 -1.42 -2.71
C GLN A 76 2.94 -0.68 -2.61
N LEU A 77 1.97 -1.21 -1.86
CA LEU A 77 0.64 -0.62 -1.73
C LEU A 77 0.64 0.57 -0.75
N GLU A 78 0.16 1.72 -1.22
CA GLU A 78 -0.17 2.89 -0.39
C GLU A 78 -1.69 3.10 -0.38
N ASN A 79 -2.30 3.09 0.81
CA ASN A 79 -3.74 3.26 0.96
C ASN A 79 -4.11 4.73 1.12
N HIS A 80 -5.06 5.21 0.32
CA HIS A 80 -5.66 6.55 0.45
C HIS A 80 -7.19 6.50 0.48
N ILE A 81 -7.75 5.36 0.91
CA ILE A 81 -9.20 5.21 1.09
C ILE A 81 -9.60 5.63 2.50
N GLY A 82 -10.40 6.70 2.58
CA GLY A 82 -10.88 7.28 3.83
C GLY A 82 -12.27 6.83 4.31
N TYR A 83 -12.87 5.85 3.64
CA TYR A 83 -14.23 5.35 3.93
C TYR A 83 -14.17 3.89 4.39
N GLU A 84 -14.60 3.62 5.62
CA GLU A 84 -14.56 2.28 6.23
C GLU A 84 -15.32 1.23 5.42
N GLN A 85 -16.45 1.60 4.83
CA GLN A 85 -17.25 0.70 3.98
C GLN A 85 -16.46 0.14 2.79
N ASN A 86 -15.63 0.97 2.13
CA ASN A 86 -14.82 0.54 0.99
C ASN A 86 -13.72 -0.41 1.47
N LEU A 87 -13.11 -0.10 2.63
CA LEU A 87 -12.11 -0.97 3.24
C LEU A 87 -12.70 -2.30 3.70
N LYS A 88 -13.96 -2.30 4.15
CA LYS A 88 -14.68 -3.53 4.48
C LYS A 88 -14.88 -4.40 3.23
N LEU A 89 -15.31 -3.81 2.12
CA LEU A 89 -15.43 -4.53 0.85
C LEU A 89 -14.08 -5.12 0.40
N ILE A 90 -13.01 -4.33 0.49
CA ILE A 90 -11.65 -4.82 0.20
C ILE A 90 -11.25 -5.97 1.13
N ALA A 91 -11.54 -5.88 2.42
CA ALA A 91 -11.27 -6.95 3.37
C ALA A 91 -12.06 -8.22 3.04
N ASP A 92 -13.33 -8.08 2.66
CA ASP A 92 -14.18 -9.21 2.28
C ASP A 92 -13.70 -9.90 0.98
N TRP A 93 -13.17 -9.14 0.00
CA TRP A 93 -12.71 -9.68 -1.28
C TRP A 93 -11.29 -10.25 -1.23
N CYS A 94 -10.39 -9.54 -0.56
CA CYS A 94 -8.95 -9.80 -0.64
C CYS A 94 -8.34 -10.38 0.64
N ASP A 95 -9.10 -10.45 1.74
CA ASP A 95 -8.60 -10.74 3.10
C ASP A 95 -7.48 -9.77 3.55
N ILE A 96 -7.51 -8.53 3.05
CA ILE A 96 -6.56 -7.47 3.40
C ILE A 96 -7.24 -6.46 4.31
N ARG A 97 -6.67 -6.22 5.49
CA ARG A 97 -7.17 -5.23 6.45
C ARG A 97 -6.31 -3.97 6.40
N LEU A 98 -6.90 -2.89 5.90
CA LEU A 98 -6.31 -1.55 5.85
C LEU A 98 -7.02 -0.64 6.86
N SER A 99 -6.33 0.39 7.35
CA SER A 99 -6.93 1.45 8.16
C SER A 99 -7.33 2.64 7.28
N PRO A 100 -8.43 3.35 7.57
CA PRO A 100 -8.83 4.54 6.83
C PRO A 100 -7.70 5.57 6.74
N ASP A 101 -7.45 6.06 5.53
CA ASP A 101 -6.48 7.11 5.26
C ASP A 101 -7.10 8.16 4.32
N ARG A 102 -7.02 9.42 4.74
CA ARG A 102 -7.54 10.59 4.00
C ARG A 102 -6.42 11.55 3.58
N THR A 103 -5.17 11.13 3.70
CA THR A 103 -4.03 11.90 3.24
C THR A 103 -4.10 12.08 1.74
N GLU A 104 -3.80 13.29 1.29
CA GLU A 104 -3.65 13.58 -0.14
C GLU A 104 -2.43 12.82 -0.68
N VAL A 105 -2.57 12.31 -1.90
CA VAL A 105 -1.45 11.68 -2.61
C VAL A 105 -0.50 12.78 -3.05
N HIS A 106 0.78 12.66 -2.70
CA HIS A 106 1.82 13.58 -3.13
C HIS A 106 3.02 12.80 -3.66
N GLY A 107 3.79 13.42 -4.56
CA GLY A 107 5.07 12.88 -5.01
C GLY A 107 4.97 11.62 -5.85
N LEU A 108 3.96 11.51 -6.71
CA LEU A 108 3.90 10.47 -7.74
C LEU A 108 5.16 10.52 -8.61
N GLN A 109 5.64 9.34 -9.02
CA GLN A 109 6.82 9.16 -9.85
C GLN A 109 6.49 8.34 -11.09
N ASP A 110 7.30 8.51 -12.14
CA ASP A 110 7.14 7.75 -13.40
C ASP A 110 7.03 6.24 -13.15
N GLY A 111 5.95 5.66 -13.66
CA GLY A 111 5.65 4.23 -13.51
C GLY A 111 4.82 3.87 -12.28
N ASP A 112 4.55 4.83 -11.37
CA ASP A 112 3.57 4.64 -10.31
C ASP A 112 2.19 4.34 -10.89
N ARG A 113 1.42 3.54 -10.15
CA ARG A 113 0.10 3.10 -10.56
C ARG A 113 -0.95 3.54 -9.55
N LEU A 114 -2.12 3.92 -10.04
CA LEU A 114 -3.27 4.22 -9.22
C LEU A 114 -4.31 3.12 -9.45
N LEU A 115 -4.68 2.44 -8.37
CA LEU A 115 -5.74 1.45 -8.35
C LEU A 115 -6.99 2.09 -7.76
N ILE A 116 -7.97 2.35 -8.63
CA ILE A 116 -9.09 3.25 -8.33
C ILE A 116 -10.39 2.45 -8.24
N MET A 117 -11.08 2.58 -7.11
CA MET A 117 -12.45 2.09 -6.91
C MET A 117 -13.38 3.31 -6.85
N LYS A 118 -14.22 3.51 -7.87
CA LYS A 118 -15.07 4.70 -8.02
C LYS A 118 -16.55 4.32 -8.04
N LEU A 119 -17.38 4.99 -7.23
CA LEU A 119 -18.84 4.82 -7.30
C LEU A 119 -19.38 5.22 -8.69
N LYS A 120 -20.31 4.43 -9.22
CA LYS A 120 -21.00 4.68 -10.50
C LYS A 120 -21.86 5.94 -10.47
N TYR A 121 -22.32 6.34 -9.29
CA TYR A 121 -23.16 7.51 -9.07
C TYR A 121 -22.50 8.52 -8.14
N ARG A 122 -22.88 9.78 -8.31
CA ARG A 122 -22.50 10.86 -7.39
C ARG A 122 -23.51 10.91 -6.26
N VAL A 123 -23.04 10.74 -5.03
CA VAL A 123 -23.87 11.00 -3.84
C VAL A 123 -24.11 12.50 -3.77
N SER A 124 -25.37 12.92 -3.94
CA SER A 124 -25.79 14.33 -4.03
C SER A 124 -25.67 15.07 -2.70
N ASP A 125 -25.84 14.38 -1.58
CA ASP A 125 -25.67 14.93 -0.23
C ASP A 125 -24.47 14.29 0.45
N THR A 126 -23.48 15.10 0.83
CA THR A 126 -22.29 14.64 1.53
C THR A 126 -22.60 14.07 2.90
N ALA A 127 -23.68 14.49 3.55
CA ALA A 127 -24.11 13.96 4.86
C ALA A 127 -24.51 12.47 4.77
N LEU A 128 -25.03 12.03 3.61
CA LEU A 128 -25.41 10.63 3.39
C LEU A 128 -24.20 9.70 3.34
N LYS A 129 -23.00 10.18 2.97
CA LYS A 129 -21.79 9.33 2.98
C LYS A 129 -21.38 8.91 4.39
N THR A 130 -21.76 9.68 5.40
CA THR A 130 -21.53 9.39 6.82
C THR A 130 -22.72 8.71 7.50
N ASP A 131 -23.86 8.62 6.82
CA ASP A 131 -25.04 7.93 7.33
C ASP A 131 -24.80 6.42 7.32
N LYS A 132 -24.80 5.80 8.50
CA LYS A 132 -24.58 4.36 8.68
C LYS A 132 -25.51 3.50 7.81
N LYS A 133 -26.72 3.96 7.52
CA LYS A 133 -27.66 3.25 6.65
C LYS A 133 -27.17 3.20 5.20
N PHE A 134 -26.62 4.31 4.71
CA PHE A 134 -26.00 4.35 3.39
C PHE A 134 -24.74 3.50 3.36
N GLN A 135 -23.90 3.59 4.40
CA GLN A 135 -22.65 2.81 4.48
C GLN A 135 -22.89 1.29 4.40
N ASN A 136 -23.97 0.82 5.03
CA ASN A 136 -24.36 -0.59 5.00
C ASN A 136 -25.03 -1.04 3.69
N SER A 137 -25.32 -0.11 2.77
CA SER A 137 -26.05 -0.40 1.52
C SER A 137 -25.17 -0.45 0.28
N VAL A 138 -23.89 -0.04 0.38
CA VAL A 138 -22.98 -0.04 -0.76
C VAL A 138 -22.46 -1.45 -1.02
N SER A 139 -22.63 -1.92 -2.24
CA SER A 139 -22.22 -3.23 -2.72
C SER A 139 -21.07 -3.13 -3.73
N ALA A 140 -20.49 -4.27 -4.10
CA ALA A 140 -19.47 -4.35 -5.16
C ALA A 140 -19.96 -3.78 -6.49
N ASP A 141 -21.23 -4.02 -6.83
CA ASP A 141 -21.84 -3.64 -8.09
C ASP A 141 -22.07 -2.13 -8.21
N ASP A 142 -21.92 -1.38 -7.13
CA ASP A 142 -21.99 0.08 -7.13
C ASP A 142 -20.70 0.74 -7.63
N PHE A 143 -19.63 -0.03 -7.83
CA PHE A 143 -18.31 0.47 -8.19
C PHE A 143 -17.90 0.15 -9.64
N ASP A 144 -17.20 1.10 -10.24
CA ASP A 144 -16.35 0.90 -11.39
C ASP A 144 -14.88 0.88 -10.92
N PHE A 145 -14.08 0.00 -11.52
CA PHE A 145 -12.67 -0.19 -11.20
C PHE A 145 -11.78 0.28 -12.33
N PHE A 146 -10.69 0.95 -11.98
CA PHE A 146 -9.71 1.44 -12.95
C PHE A 146 -8.29 1.20 -12.48
N LEU A 147 -7.41 0.97 -13.44
CA LEU A 147 -5.97 1.07 -13.30
C LEU A 147 -5.53 2.31 -14.07
N SER A 148 -4.78 3.20 -13.41
CA SER A 148 -4.07 4.29 -14.06
C SER A 148 -2.57 4.08 -13.93
N GLU A 149 -1.83 4.35 -15.00
CA GLU A 149 -0.37 4.49 -14.95
C GLU A 149 -0.02 5.97 -15.06
N TYR A 150 0.86 6.44 -14.17
CA TYR A 150 1.31 7.83 -14.13
C TYR A 150 2.68 7.98 -14.79
N LYS A 151 2.82 9.08 -15.54
CA LYS A 151 4.08 9.55 -16.10
C LYS A 151 4.18 11.05 -15.88
N GLY A 152 5.21 11.49 -15.18
CA GLY A 152 5.53 12.89 -14.98
C GLY A 152 5.81 13.63 -16.29
N SER A 153 5.69 14.95 -16.23
CA SER A 153 5.97 15.88 -17.32
C SER A 153 7.45 16.28 -17.37
#